data_AF-A0A842N517-F1
#
_entry.id   AF-A0A842N517-F1
#
_cell.length_a   1.000
_cell.length_b   1.000
_cell.length_c   1.000
_cell.angle_alpha   90.00
_cell.angle_beta   90.00
_cell.angle_gamma   90.00
#
_symmetry.space_group_name_H-M   'P 1'
#
loop_
_entity.id
_entity.type
_entity.pdbx_description
1 polymer ?
#
loop_
_entity_poly.entity_id
_entity_poly.type
_entity_poly.pdbx_seq_one_letter_code
_entity_poly.pdbx_strand_id
1 'polypeptide(L)' 'GVVGKVEHLWELSPEEEAYCQENNWKVVITFKALTRFKNPYPIKDTFLADDPRKGSFLHGARLSEEQTDDILEAAEELQG' A
#
# COMPACT_ATOMS: atom_id res chain seq x y z
N GLY A 1 -2.01 -2.61 4.71
CA GLY A 1 -2.05 -1.74 5.90
C GLY A 1 -3.21 -0.78 5.75
N VAL A 2 -3.85 -0.38 6.86
CA VAL A 2 -5.00 0.53 6.84
C VAL A 2 -4.50 1.96 7.04
N VAL A 3 -4.76 2.84 6.08
CA VAL A 3 -4.35 4.26 6.19
C VAL A 3 -5.18 4.94 7.27
N GLY A 4 -4.48 5.63 8.17
CA GLY A 4 -5.07 6.40 9.26
C GLY A 4 -5.19 7.87 8.93
N LYS A 5 -4.04 8.49 8.63
CA LYS A 5 -3.90 9.91 8.33
C LYS A 5 -2.95 10.09 7.16
N VAL A 6 -3.25 11.08 6.32
CA VAL A 6 -2.33 11.58 5.30
C VAL A 6 -2.07 13.03 5.67
N GLU A 7 -0.80 13.39 5.83
CA GLU A 7 -0.37 14.71 6.25
C GLU A 7 0.50 15.33 5.17
N HIS A 8 0.22 16.58 4.84
CA HIS A 8 1.06 17.39 3.97
C HIS A 8 2.18 18.05 4.76
N LEU A 9 3.24 18.48 4.06
CA LEU A 9 4.43 19.10 4.68
C LEU A 9 4.10 20.24 5.66
N TRP A 10 3.12 21.08 5.34
CA TRP A 10 2.71 22.20 6.21
C TRP A 10 1.97 21.79 7.49
N GLU A 11 1.61 20.52 7.62
CA GLU A 11 0.96 19.95 8.81
C GLU A 11 1.99 19.27 9.75
N LEU A 12 3.24 19.13 9.30
CA LEU A 12 4.30 18.41 10.01
C LEU A 12 5.05 19.31 11.00
N SER A 13 5.76 18.69 11.94
CA SER A 13 6.76 19.41 12.72
C SER A 13 7.94 19.86 11.83
N PRO A 14 8.70 20.91 12.20
CA PRO A 14 9.84 21.37 11.41
C PRO A 14 10.91 20.29 11.14
N GLU A 15 11.08 19.34 12.07
CA GLU A 15 12.04 18.23 11.93
C GLU A 15 11.55 17.22 10.88
N GLU A 16 10.28 16.82 10.93
CA GLU A 16 9.68 15.90 9.97
C GLU A 16 9.58 16.52 8.57
N GLU A 17 9.26 17.82 8.49
CA GLU A 17 9.25 18.55 7.23
C GLU A 17 10.64 18.55 6.58
N ALA A 18 11.69 18.92 7.34
CA ALA A 18 13.06 18.92 6.85
C ALA A 18 13.48 17.53 6.36
N TYR A 19 13.17 16.48 7.13
CA TYR A 19 13.46 15.11 6.73
C TYR A 19 12.73 14.70 5.44
N CYS A 20 11.47 15.09 5.28
CA CYS A 20 10.73 14.85 4.03
C CYS A 20 11.36 15.59 2.85
N GLN A 21 11.77 16.86 3.02
CA GLN A 21 12.39 17.66 1.98
C GLN A 21 13.74 17.09 1.52
N GLU A 22 14.60 16.65 2.46
CA GLU A 22 15.88 15.99 2.17
C GLU A 22 15.69 14.74 1.30
N ASN A 23 14.58 14.02 1.49
CA ASN A 23 14.24 12.80 0.75
C ASN A 23 13.32 13.07 -0.46
N ASN A 24 13.01 14.34 -0.76
CA ASN A 24 12.10 14.76 -1.82
C ASN A 24 10.68 14.12 -1.73
N TRP A 25 10.22 13.88 -0.50
CA TRP A 25 8.88 13.38 -0.19
C TRP A 25 7.90 14.53 0.04
N LYS A 26 6.63 14.31 -0.30
CA LYS A 26 5.59 15.36 -0.31
C LYS A 26 4.51 15.19 0.75
N VAL A 27 4.36 13.99 1.27
CA VAL A 27 3.29 13.62 2.20
C VAL A 27 3.79 12.53 3.14
N VAL A 28 3.28 12.53 4.36
CA VAL A 28 3.44 11.45 5.32
C VAL A 28 2.15 10.64 5.35
N ILE A 29 2.27 9.31 5.32
CA ILE A 29 1.14 8.39 5.43
C ILE A 29 1.30 7.62 6.73
N THR A 30 0.40 7.87 7.68
CA THR A 30 0.37 7.19 8.96
C THR A 30 -0.64 6.05 8.88
N PHE A 31 -0.19 4.81 9.07
CA PHE A 31 -1.07 3.64 9.07
C PHE A 31 -1.65 3.38 10.47
N LYS A 32 -2.95 3.11 10.55
CA LYS A 32 -3.61 2.61 11.77
C LYS A 32 -3.20 1.18 12.10
N ALA A 33 -3.02 0.37 11.07
CA ALA A 33 -2.65 -1.03 11.19
C ALA A 33 -1.74 -1.44 10.03
N LEU A 34 -0.69 -2.18 10.34
CA LEU A 34 0.22 -2.75 9.35
C LEU A 34 0.46 -4.22 9.67
N THR A 35 -0.14 -5.10 8.90
CA THR A 35 0.05 -6.55 9.00
C THR A 35 1.11 -6.98 8.00
N ARG A 36 2.07 -7.78 8.46
CA ARG A 36 3.10 -8.38 7.60
C ARG A 36 2.72 -9.81 7.28
N PHE A 37 2.53 -10.10 5.99
CA PHE A 37 2.44 -11.46 5.47
C PHE A 37 3.85 -12.06 5.36
N LYS A 38 4.06 -13.26 5.91
CA LYS A 38 5.31 -14.02 5.78
C LYS A 38 5.39 -14.69 4.41
N ASN A 39 4.28 -15.29 4.00
CA ASN A 39 4.16 -15.94 2.70
C ASN A 39 3.57 -14.92 1.71
N PRO A 40 4.30 -14.50 0.66
CA PRO A 40 3.79 -13.56 -0.31
C PRO A 40 2.75 -14.23 -1.22
N TYR A 41 1.61 -13.57 -1.44
CA TYR A 41 0.62 -13.99 -2.43
C TYR A 41 1.02 -13.49 -3.83
N PRO A 42 1.39 -14.38 -4.79
CA PRO A 42 1.89 -13.94 -6.09
C PRO A 42 0.79 -13.36 -6.99
N ILE A 43 1.09 -12.26 -7.69
CA ILE A 43 0.13 -11.58 -8.61
C ILE A 43 -0.48 -12.52 -9.65
N LYS A 44 0.32 -13.46 -10.18
CA LYS A 44 -0.12 -14.46 -11.17
C LYS A 44 -1.22 -15.41 -10.67
N ASP A 45 -1.37 -15.50 -9.34
CA ASP A 45 -2.34 -16.37 -8.68
C ASP A 45 -3.58 -15.55 -8.24
N THR A 46 -3.64 -14.26 -8.58
CA THR A 46 -4.76 -13.34 -8.33
C THR A 46 -5.55 -13.06 -9.62
N PHE A 47 -6.71 -12.40 -9.51
CA PHE A 47 -7.44 -11.89 -10.69
C PHE A 47 -6.65 -10.87 -11.53
N LEU A 48 -5.55 -10.30 -11.00
CA LEU A 48 -4.66 -9.39 -11.73
C LEU A 48 -3.70 -10.12 -12.69
N ALA A 49 -3.70 -11.45 -12.72
CA ALA A 49 -2.85 -12.25 -13.61
C ALA A 49 -2.99 -11.80 -15.08
N ASP A 50 -4.24 -11.51 -15.49
CA ASP A 50 -4.58 -11.11 -16.86
C ASP A 50 -4.72 -9.60 -17.05
N ASP A 51 -4.44 -8.80 -16.01
CA ASP A 51 -4.52 -7.33 -16.13
C ASP A 51 -3.48 -6.85 -17.16
N PRO A 52 -3.87 -6.01 -18.14
CA PRO A 52 -2.94 -5.50 -19.15
C PRO A 52 -1.82 -4.64 -18.55
N ARG A 53 -2.03 -4.05 -17.37
CA ARG A 53 -1.00 -3.31 -16.63
C ARG A 53 -0.01 -4.30 -16.02
N LYS A 54 1.28 -4.05 -16.23
CA LYS A 54 2.36 -4.88 -15.70
C LYS A 54 3.43 -4.03 -15.02
N GLY A 55 4.14 -4.63 -14.08
CA GLY A 55 5.26 -3.98 -13.38
C GLY A 55 4.84 -2.67 -12.73
N SER A 56 5.50 -1.57 -13.11
CA SER A 56 5.28 -0.27 -12.48
C SER A 56 3.87 0.30 -12.68
N PHE A 57 3.16 -0.13 -13.73
CA PHE A 57 1.79 0.32 -14.01
C PHE A 57 0.74 -0.26 -13.07
N LEU A 58 1.08 -1.25 -12.26
CA LEU A 58 0.22 -1.74 -11.17
C LEU A 58 0.31 -0.85 -9.92
N HIS A 59 1.38 -0.05 -9.78
CA HIS A 59 1.49 0.87 -8.64
C HIS A 59 0.42 1.95 -8.71
N GLY A 60 -0.37 2.06 -7.64
CA GLY A 60 -1.46 3.03 -7.57
C GLY A 60 -2.70 2.66 -8.40
N ALA A 61 -2.74 1.45 -8.98
CA ALA A 61 -3.96 0.90 -9.54
C ALA A 61 -5.03 0.82 -8.46
N ARG A 62 -6.15 1.52 -8.64
CA ARG A 62 -7.30 1.38 -7.75
C ARG A 62 -7.94 0.02 -7.97
N LEU A 63 -8.19 -0.66 -6.86
CA LEU A 63 -8.99 -1.86 -6.78
C LEU A 63 -10.35 -1.50 -6.16
N SER A 64 -11.38 -2.27 -6.48
CA SER A 64 -12.63 -2.21 -5.71
C SER A 64 -12.42 -2.75 -4.29
N GLU A 65 -13.38 -2.50 -3.41
CA GLU A 65 -13.41 -3.08 -2.06
C GLU A 65 -13.41 -4.62 -2.13
N GLU A 66 -14.33 -5.20 -2.91
CA GLU A 66 -14.40 -6.64 -3.20
C GLU A 66 -13.06 -7.22 -3.68
N GLN A 67 -12.42 -6.58 -4.65
CA GLN A 67 -11.10 -6.99 -5.15
C GLN A 67 -10.00 -6.92 -4.08
N THR A 68 -10.11 -5.96 -3.17
CA THR A 68 -9.15 -5.82 -2.06
C THR A 68 -9.37 -6.94 -1.05
N ASP A 69 -10.63 -7.21 -0.70
CA ASP A 69 -11.01 -8.27 0.22
C ASP A 69 -10.60 -9.65 -0.31
N ASP A 70 -10.87 -9.95 -1.58
CA ASP A 70 -10.46 -11.20 -2.23
C ASP A 70 -8.94 -11.45 -2.12
N ILE A 71 -8.13 -10.40 -2.36
CA ILE A 71 -6.66 -10.49 -2.25
C ILE A 71 -6.22 -10.70 -0.80
N LEU A 72 -6.86 -10.00 0.14
CA LEU A 72 -6.50 -10.08 1.55
C LEU A 72 -6.88 -11.44 2.15
N GLU A 73 -8.07 -11.96 1.87
CA GLU A 73 -8.54 -13.27 2.33
C GLU A 73 -7.61 -14.38 1.83
N ALA A 74 -7.33 -14.42 0.52
CA ALA A 74 -6.40 -15.39 -0.05
C ALA A 74 -4.97 -15.25 0.51
N ALA A 75 -4.51 -14.01 0.76
CA ALA A 75 -3.21 -13.80 1.39
C ALA A 75 -3.18 -14.26 2.84
N GLU A 76 -4.27 -14.13 3.60
CA GLU A 76 -4.42 -14.61 4.97
C GLU A 76 -4.44 -16.13 5.04
N GLU A 77 -5.19 -16.81 4.17
CA GLU A 77 -5.21 -18.27 4.07
C GLU A 77 -3.81 -18.85 3.79
N LEU A 78 -3.01 -18.15 2.98
CA LEU A 78 -1.62 -18.55 2.69
C LEU A 78 -0.68 -18.45 3.90
N GLN A 79 -1.10 -17.83 5.01
CA GLN A 79 -0.25 -17.74 6.21
C GLN A 79 -0.28 -19.00 7.07
N GLY A 80 -1.27 -19.88 6.92
CA GLY A 80 -1.44 -21.11 7.69
C GLY A 80 -2.42 -20.97 8.84
#